data_AF-A0A439P024-F1
#
_entry.id   AF-A0A439P024-F1
#
_cell.length_a   1.000
_cell.length_b   1.000
_cell.length_c   1.000
_cell.angle_alpha   90.00
_cell.angle_beta   90.00
_cell.angle_gamma   90.00
#
_symmetry.space_group_name_H-M   'P 1'
#
loop_
_entity.id
_entity.type
_entity.pdbx_description
1 polymer ?
#
loop_
_entity_poly.entity_id
_entity_poly.type
_entity_poly.pdbx_seq_one_letter_code
_entity_poly.pdbx_strand_id
1 'polypeptide(L)'
;MAVYDRHSSWQTAKSAAQRCKAHLASISSKAENDFVYGLFEADDRMFETGFDGNVSYKMGPWIGLEQDPGGREPRGGWRWLTGEGNDLQQLASQPPQRAQAG
;
A
#
# COMPACT_ATOMS: atom_id res chain seq x y z
N MET A 1 7.74 0.13 -8.35
CA MET A 1 7.34 1.54 -8.54
C MET A 1 6.21 1.87 -7.58
N ALA A 2 6.17 3.07 -7.00
CA ALA A 2 4.97 3.57 -6.32
C ALA A 2 4.19 4.47 -7.30
N VAL A 3 2.86 4.36 -7.33
CA VAL A 3 2.01 5.16 -8.21
C VAL A 3 1.05 5.96 -7.35
N TYR A 4 1.03 7.27 -7.57
CA TYR A 4 0.09 8.19 -6.92
C TYR A 4 -0.74 8.90 -7.96
N ASP A 5 -2.05 8.69 -7.90
CA ASP A 5 -3.05 9.48 -8.61
C ASP A 5 -4.32 9.50 -7.76
N ARG A 6 -4.82 10.71 -7.47
CA ARG A 6 -5.90 11.02 -6.53
C ARG A 6 -7.25 10.38 -6.90
N HIS A 7 -7.39 9.84 -8.11
CA HIS A 7 -8.61 9.15 -8.54
C HIS A 7 -8.34 7.77 -9.15
N SER A 8 -7.14 7.23 -8.93
CA SER A 8 -6.79 5.91 -9.45
C SER A 8 -7.22 4.81 -8.49
N SER A 9 -7.89 3.80 -9.01
CA SER A 9 -8.02 2.52 -8.32
C SER A 9 -6.68 1.81 -8.28
N TRP A 10 -6.53 0.88 -7.34
CA TRP A 10 -5.37 0.00 -7.29
C TRP A 10 -5.14 -0.75 -8.62
N GLN A 11 -6.22 -1.19 -9.30
CA GLN A 11 -6.14 -1.85 -10.60
C GLN A 11 -5.58 -0.92 -11.69
N THR A 12 -5.95 0.36 -11.69
CA THR A 12 -5.38 1.36 -12.60
C THR A 12 -3.90 1.56 -12.32
N ALA A 13 -3.50 1.69 -11.05
CA ALA A 13 -2.11 1.84 -10.65
C ALA A 13 -1.24 0.63 -11.04
N LYS A 14 -1.74 -0.59 -10.83
CA LYS A 14 -1.11 -1.84 -11.29
C LYS A 14 -0.93 -1.85 -12.80
N SER A 15 -1.98 -1.49 -13.54
CA SER A 15 -1.94 -1.44 -15.01
C SER A 15 -0.93 -0.42 -15.53
N ALA A 16 -0.83 0.76 -14.89
CA ALA A 16 0.17 1.77 -15.23
C ALA A 16 1.59 1.26 -15.01
N ALA A 17 1.85 0.55 -13.90
CA ALA A 17 3.16 -0.05 -13.65
C ALA A 17 3.53 -1.10 -14.70
N GLN A 18 2.58 -1.96 -15.08
CA GLN A 18 2.79 -2.99 -16.09
C GLN A 18 3.08 -2.40 -17.47
N ARG A 19 2.45 -1.28 -17.84
CA ARG A 19 2.76 -0.56 -19.10
C ARG A 19 4.20 -0.06 -19.15
N CYS A 20 4.79 0.23 -18.00
CA CYS A 20 6.21 0.57 -17.85
C CYS A 20 7.11 -0.66 -17.71
N LYS A 21 6.61 -1.88 -17.97
CA LYS A 21 7.31 -3.16 -17.73
C LYS A 21 7.81 -3.31 -16.28
N ALA A 22 7.07 -2.74 -15.33
CA ALA A 22 7.37 -2.75 -13.90
C ALA A 22 6.18 -3.30 -13.10
N HIS A 23 6.36 -3.40 -11.77
CA HIS A 23 5.31 -3.75 -10.82
C HIS A 23 5.16 -2.65 -9.76
N LEU A 24 4.00 -2.60 -9.10
CA LEU A 24 3.87 -1.84 -7.86
C LEU A 24 4.83 -2.41 -6.80
N ALA A 25 5.38 -1.56 -5.95
CA ALA A 25 6.44 -1.95 -5.00
C ALA A 25 5.98 -3.06 -4.05
N SER A 26 6.82 -4.09 -3.89
CA SER A 26 6.78 -4.99 -2.74
C SER A 26 7.59 -4.40 -1.58
N ILE A 27 7.21 -4.76 -0.36
CA ILE A 27 7.92 -4.36 0.86
C ILE A 27 8.12 -5.63 1.68
N SER A 28 9.33 -6.17 1.64
CA SER A 28 9.75 -7.41 2.31
C SER A 28 10.50 -7.19 3.62
N SER A 29 10.91 -5.95 3.89
CA SER A 29 11.64 -5.59 5.12
C SER A 29 11.26 -4.21 5.66
N LYS A 30 11.61 -3.97 6.93
CA LYS A 30 11.50 -2.64 7.53
C LYS A 30 12.36 -1.60 6.79
N ALA A 31 13.57 -1.96 6.37
CA ALA A 31 14.44 -1.06 5.64
C ALA A 31 13.85 -0.64 4.30
N GLU A 32 13.20 -1.56 3.59
CA GLU A 32 12.46 -1.25 2.35
C GLU A 32 11.23 -0.37 2.63
N ASN A 33 10.51 -0.64 3.71
CA ASN A 33 9.39 0.21 4.12
C ASN A 33 9.86 1.65 4.39
N ASP A 34 10.92 1.80 5.17
CA ASP A 34 11.49 3.11 5.53
C ASP A 34 11.99 3.84 4.28
N PHE A 35 12.67 3.12 3.37
CA PHE A 35 13.10 3.67 2.08
C PHE A 35 11.92 4.16 1.23
N VAL A 36 10.91 3.30 1.02
CA VAL A 36 9.74 3.62 0.19
C VAL A 36 8.97 4.79 0.79
N TYR A 37 8.73 4.78 2.10
CA TYR A 37 8.05 5.86 2.81
C TYR A 37 8.82 7.18 2.73
N GLY A 38 10.14 7.13 2.92
CA GLY A 38 11.03 8.30 2.81
C GLY A 38 11.01 8.98 1.44
N LEU A 39 10.58 8.31 0.37
CA LEU A 39 10.43 8.93 -0.95
C LEU A 39 9.33 10.00 -0.99
N PHE A 40 8.32 9.91 -0.13
CA PHE A 40 7.13 10.75 -0.21
C PHE A 40 6.68 11.35 1.13
N GLU A 41 7.29 10.98 2.25
CA GLU A 41 6.86 11.44 3.58
C GLU A 41 6.85 12.97 3.75
N ALA A 42 7.78 13.67 3.08
CA ALA A 42 7.94 15.12 3.22
C ALA A 42 7.03 15.94 2.29
N ASP A 43 6.30 15.29 1.38
CA ASP A 43 5.42 15.96 0.42
C ASP A 43 3.96 15.63 0.71
N ASP A 44 3.27 16.52 1.43
CA ASP A 44 1.85 16.35 1.76
C ASP A 44 0.95 16.18 0.53
N ARG A 45 1.40 16.61 -0.66
CA ARG A 45 0.64 16.41 -1.90
C ARG A 45 0.58 14.94 -2.33
N MET A 46 1.41 14.08 -1.74
CA MET A 46 1.40 12.62 -1.95
C MET A 46 0.38 11.90 -1.05
N PHE A 47 -0.35 12.64 -0.22
CA PHE A 47 -1.34 12.09 0.68
C PHE A 47 -2.71 12.70 0.43
N GLU A 48 -3.70 11.84 0.31
CA GLU A 48 -5.09 12.26 0.41
C GLU A 48 -5.53 12.14 1.86
N THR A 49 -5.98 13.24 2.45
CA THR A 49 -6.54 13.26 3.80
C THR A 49 -8.00 13.65 3.76
N GLY A 50 -8.83 12.97 4.55
CA GLY A 50 -10.25 13.27 4.62
C GLY A 50 -10.95 12.64 5.81
N PHE A 51 -12.26 12.82 5.88
CA PHE A 51 -13.14 12.24 6.90
C PHE A 51 -14.40 11.72 6.21
N ASP A 52 -14.72 10.43 6.39
CA ASP A 52 -15.86 9.80 5.72
C ASP A 52 -17.18 9.87 6.52
N GLY A 53 -17.18 10.57 7.66
CA GLY A 53 -18.29 10.62 8.61
C GLY A 53 -18.09 9.75 9.85
N ASN A 54 -17.14 8.81 9.82
CA ASN A 54 -16.85 7.89 10.92
C ASN A 54 -15.35 7.81 11.25
N VAL A 55 -14.47 7.91 10.25
CA VAL A 55 -13.03 7.83 10.42
C VAL A 55 -12.29 8.89 9.60
N SER A 56 -11.26 9.47 10.22
CA SER A 56 -10.27 10.29 9.49
C SER A 56 -9.29 9.37 8.79
N TYR A 57 -9.01 9.64 7.53
CA TYR A 57 -8.07 8.85 6.73
C TYR A 57 -6.92 9.71 6.21
N LYS A 58 -5.77 9.05 6.01
CA LYS A 58 -4.60 9.56 5.27
C LYS A 58 -4.13 8.44 4.35
N MET A 59 -4.37 8.58 3.06
CA MET A 59 -4.04 7.57 2.05
C MET A 59 -2.86 8.04 1.22
N GLY A 60 -1.81 7.21 1.18
CA GLY A 60 -0.62 7.46 0.36
C GLY A 60 -0.66 6.72 -0.99
N PRO A 61 0.47 6.65 -1.69
CA PRO A 61 0.60 5.95 -2.97
C PRO A 61 0.25 4.45 -2.92
N TRP A 62 -0.22 3.90 -4.03
CA TRP A 62 -0.51 2.46 -4.15
C TRP A 62 0.77 1.61 -4.15
N ILE A 63 0.72 0.49 -3.41
CA ILE A 63 1.76 -0.56 -3.35
C ILE A 63 1.22 -1.92 -3.83
N GLY A 64 2.12 -2.88 -4.04
CA GLY A 64 1.83 -4.12 -4.76
C GLY A 64 1.20 -5.26 -3.96
N LEU A 65 0.53 -4.99 -2.85
CA LEU A 65 -0.13 -6.04 -2.05
C LEU A 65 -1.51 -6.34 -2.66
N GLU A 66 -1.73 -7.59 -3.05
CA GLU A 66 -2.97 -8.08 -3.67
C GLU A 66 -3.60 -9.14 -2.78
N GLN A 67 -4.91 -9.04 -2.54
CA GLN A 67 -5.66 -10.09 -1.85
C GLN A 67 -6.29 -11.04 -2.87
N ASP A 68 -6.10 -12.34 -2.68
CA ASP A 68 -6.87 -13.37 -3.36
C ASP A 68 -8.37 -13.18 -3.04
N PRO A 69 -9.25 -13.08 -4.06
CA PRO A 69 -10.69 -12.99 -3.86
C PRO A 69 -11.31 -14.12 -3.01
N GLY A 70 -10.67 -15.30 -2.98
CA GLY A 70 -11.07 -16.42 -2.12
C GLY A 70 -10.44 -16.40 -0.71
N GLY A 71 -9.63 -15.38 -0.40
CA GLY A 71 -8.91 -15.25 0.86
C GLY A 71 -9.85 -15.05 2.05
N ARG A 72 -9.66 -15.83 3.11
CA ARG A 72 -10.45 -15.67 4.35
C ARG A 72 -10.09 -14.37 5.04
N GLU A 73 -11.02 -13.43 5.08
CA GLU A 73 -10.85 -12.18 5.81
C GLU A 73 -10.68 -12.40 7.32
N PRO A 74 -9.91 -11.54 8.02
CA PRO A 74 -9.30 -10.30 7.52
C PRO A 74 -7.86 -10.42 7.01
N ARG A 75 -7.22 -11.59 7.15
CA ARG A 75 -5.76 -11.75 6.95
C ARG A 75 -5.36 -12.78 5.88
N GLY A 76 -6.32 -13.48 5.28
CA GLY A 76 -6.08 -14.50 4.28
C GLY A 76 -5.94 -13.94 2.87
N GLY A 77 -5.16 -14.64 2.06
CA GLY A 77 -5.08 -14.42 0.61
C GLY A 77 -4.14 -13.31 0.15
N TRP A 78 -3.48 -12.58 1.05
CA TRP A 78 -2.57 -11.51 0.66
C TRP A 78 -1.26 -12.05 0.07
N ARG A 79 -0.82 -11.44 -1.04
CA ARG A 79 0.44 -11.72 -1.72
C ARG A 79 1.01 -10.47 -2.40
N TRP A 80 2.32 -10.44 -2.61
CA TRP A 80 2.95 -9.40 -3.44
C TRP A 80 2.86 -9.73 -4.92
N LEU A 81 2.70 -8.71 -5.77
CA LEU A 81 2.72 -8.84 -7.24
C LEU A 81 4.05 -9.38 -7.80
N THR A 82 5.14 -9.28 -7.05
CA THR A 82 6.47 -9.78 -7.41
C THR A 82 6.67 -11.26 -7.07
N GLY A 83 5.77 -11.86 -6.29
CA GLY A 83 5.85 -13.27 -5.87
C GLY A 83 6.81 -13.55 -4.70
N GLU A 84 7.38 -12.52 -4.07
CA GLU A 84 8.20 -12.67 -2.86
C GLU A 84 7.35 -13.19 -1.67
N GLY A 85 7.95 -14.11 -0.88
CA GLY A 85 7.26 -14.95 0.11
C GLY A 85 6.61 -14.22 1.29
N ASN A 86 5.63 -14.90 1.91
CA ASN A 86 4.69 -14.39 2.93
C ASN A 86 5.27 -14.15 4.34
N ASP A 87 6.58 -13.94 4.50
CA ASP A 87 7.22 -13.78 5.84
C ASP A 87 6.75 -12.52 6.59
N LEU A 88 5.94 -11.67 5.94
CA LEU A 88 5.37 -10.43 6.47
C LEU A 88 4.04 -10.58 7.20
N GLN A 89 3.59 -11.79 7.57
CA GLN A 89 2.48 -11.90 8.53
C GLN A 89 2.78 -11.10 9.82
N GLN A 90 4.04 -10.82 10.14
CA GLN A 90 4.43 -9.94 11.24
C GLN A 90 4.27 -8.42 10.95
N LEU A 91 4.45 -7.94 9.71
CA LEU A 91 4.23 -6.53 9.37
C LEU A 91 2.75 -6.22 9.09
N ALA A 92 2.00 -7.13 8.48
CA ALA A 92 0.54 -7.02 8.35
C ALA A 92 -0.20 -7.14 9.70
N SER A 93 0.51 -7.55 10.75
CA SER A 93 0.03 -7.44 12.14
C SER A 93 -0.02 -6.03 12.69
N GLN A 94 0.63 -5.11 12.01
CA GLN A 94 0.41 -3.69 12.19
C GLN A 94 -0.28 -3.20 10.92
N PRO A 95 -1.61 -2.93 10.94
CA PRO A 95 -2.15 -2.04 9.92
C PRO A 95 -1.27 -0.78 9.83
N PRO A 96 -1.10 -0.13 8.65
CA PRO A 96 -0.50 1.21 8.62
C PRO A 96 -1.16 2.00 9.75
N GLN A 97 -0.34 2.43 10.72
CA GLN A 97 -0.84 2.87 12.02
C GLN A 97 -2.01 3.80 11.78
N ARG A 98 -3.20 3.38 12.23
CA ARG A 98 -4.37 4.25 12.37
C ARG A 98 -3.82 5.47 13.10
N ALA A 99 -3.73 6.61 12.43
CA ALA A 99 -3.31 7.85 13.06
C ALA A 99 -4.26 8.07 14.24
N GLN A 100 -3.79 7.78 15.45
CA GLN A 100 -4.54 8.06 16.65
C GLN A 100 -4.42 9.57 16.84
N ALA A 101 -5.48 10.28 16.47
CA ALA A 101 -5.67 11.66 16.89
C ALA A 101 -6.05 11.65 18.38
N GLY A 102 -5.19 12.25 19.19
CA GLY A 102 -5.58 12.79 20.51
C GLY A 102 -6.28 14.12 20.37
#